data_AF-A0A958BZQ1-F1
#
_entry.id   AF-A0A958BZQ1-F1
#
_cell.length_a   1.000
_cell.length_b   1.000
_cell.length_c   1.000
_cell.angle_alpha   90.00
_cell.angle_beta   90.00
_cell.angle_gamma   90.00
#
_symmetry.space_group_name_H-M   'P 1'
#
loop_
_entity.id
_entity.type
_entity.pdbx_description
1 polymer ?
#
loop_
_entity_poly.entity_id
_entity_poly.type
_entity_poly.pdbx_seq_one_letter_code
_entity_poly.pdbx_strand_id
1 'polypeptide(L)'
;NGEGTAIAPALNDDTLRQQNTDEDLQRTIANGRPGTLMAGWDQALTPEEISDLVSLIRYWGEIPAGLLPEPELPPIASTDAEVIAAGEKLFAVACSTCHGSAGQGSRMAPALNVQSFLTETNDQAIKAIISQGVPDTRMPAWGGRLTDEQLNSLVSFLRSWEPDAPSAAQSTQTGTGGQGGRPGWLQNNQQENQGGLLKWLWGN
;
A
#
# COMPACT_ATOMS: atom_id res chain seq x y z
N ASN A 1 -3.40 -11.35 8.33
CA ASN A 1 -4.06 -10.91 9.60
C ASN A 1 -5.05 -9.75 9.48
N GLY A 2 -5.27 -9.16 8.29
CA GLY A 2 -6.28 -8.09 8.12
C GLY A 2 -5.82 -6.71 8.59
N GLU A 3 -4.54 -6.52 8.90
CA GLU A 3 -3.96 -5.31 9.51
C GLU A 3 -3.88 -4.10 8.55
N GLY A 4 -4.17 -4.29 7.26
CA GLY A 4 -4.08 -3.22 6.26
C GLY A 4 -2.64 -2.88 5.90
N THR A 5 -2.46 -1.75 5.21
CA THR A 5 -1.17 -1.17 4.82
C THR A 5 -1.32 0.36 4.74
N ALA A 6 -0.25 1.10 4.42
CA ALA A 6 -0.33 2.55 4.22
C ALA A 6 -1.34 3.00 3.14
N ILE A 7 -1.77 2.11 2.24
CA ILE A 7 -2.67 2.41 1.12
C ILE A 7 -3.98 1.61 1.16
N ALA A 8 -4.17 0.74 2.15
CA ALA A 8 -5.37 -0.07 2.32
C ALA A 8 -5.77 -0.12 3.80
N PRO A 9 -7.04 0.14 4.14
CA PRO A 9 -7.47 0.14 5.53
C PRO A 9 -7.32 -1.25 6.16
N ALA A 10 -7.11 -1.27 7.47
CA ALA A 10 -7.14 -2.48 8.28
C ALA A 10 -8.58 -3.03 8.30
N LEU A 11 -8.78 -4.22 7.73
CA LEU A 11 -10.09 -4.90 7.73
C LEU A 11 -10.44 -5.48 9.10
N ASN A 12 -9.44 -5.69 9.96
CA ASN A 12 -9.61 -6.15 11.33
C ASN A 12 -9.86 -5.00 12.33
N ASP A 13 -9.90 -3.74 11.87
CA ASP A 13 -10.12 -2.57 12.73
C ASP A 13 -11.59 -2.45 13.18
N ASP A 14 -11.79 -2.17 14.47
CA ASP A 14 -13.10 -2.01 15.09
C ASP A 14 -13.87 -0.83 14.50
N THR A 15 -13.16 0.25 14.14
CA THR A 15 -13.78 1.45 13.58
C THR A 15 -14.37 1.17 12.20
N LEU A 16 -13.63 0.45 11.34
CA LEU A 16 -14.14 -0.01 10.04
C LEU A 16 -15.44 -0.80 10.20
N ARG A 17 -15.51 -1.71 11.17
CA ARG A 17 -16.73 -2.49 11.44
C ARG A 17 -17.87 -1.60 11.91
N GLN A 18 -17.64 -0.71 12.87
CA GLN A 18 -18.72 0.09 13.45
C GLN A 18 -19.33 1.11 12.46
N GLN A 19 -18.56 1.56 11.46
CA GLN A 19 -18.97 2.65 10.58
C GLN A 19 -19.59 2.20 9.25
N ASN A 20 -19.49 0.92 8.90
CA ASN A 20 -20.03 0.39 7.65
C ASN A 20 -21.19 -0.56 7.94
N THR A 21 -22.27 -0.49 7.18
CA THR A 21 -23.36 -1.49 7.20
C THR A 21 -22.97 -2.75 6.39
N ASP A 22 -23.70 -3.85 6.54
CA ASP A 22 -23.41 -5.09 5.79
C ASP A 22 -23.58 -4.85 4.30
N GLU A 23 -24.57 -4.06 3.94
CA GLU A 23 -24.83 -3.62 2.57
C GLU A 23 -23.69 -2.73 2.04
N ASP A 24 -23.07 -1.89 2.87
CA ASP A 24 -21.91 -1.08 2.47
C ASP A 24 -20.68 -1.94 2.20
N LEU A 25 -20.40 -2.90 3.09
CA LEU A 25 -19.30 -3.85 2.92
C LEU A 25 -19.53 -4.73 1.70
N GLN A 26 -20.73 -5.29 1.53
CA GLN A 26 -21.09 -6.12 0.39
C GLN A 26 -20.95 -5.35 -0.92
N ARG A 27 -21.48 -4.13 -0.98
CA ARG A 27 -21.36 -3.27 -2.17
C ARG A 27 -19.91 -2.95 -2.50
N THR A 28 -19.09 -2.69 -1.48
CA THR A 28 -17.67 -2.40 -1.63
C THR A 28 -16.89 -3.62 -2.12
N ILE A 29 -17.15 -4.81 -1.56
CA ILE A 29 -16.48 -6.05 -1.97
C ILE A 29 -16.88 -6.42 -3.40
N ALA A 30 -18.17 -6.37 -3.71
CA ALA A 30 -18.69 -6.72 -5.03
C ALA A 30 -18.18 -5.78 -6.13
N ASN A 31 -18.33 -4.46 -5.93
CA ASN A 31 -18.09 -3.48 -7.00
C ASN A 31 -16.72 -2.79 -6.91
N GLY A 32 -15.99 -3.01 -5.82
CA GLY A 32 -14.76 -2.29 -5.53
C GLY A 32 -15.03 -0.84 -5.13
N ARG A 33 -13.96 -0.05 -5.13
CA ARG A 33 -14.02 1.39 -4.90
C ARG A 33 -13.28 2.13 -6.03
N PRO A 34 -14.01 2.86 -6.89
CA PRO A 34 -13.41 3.68 -7.94
C PRO A 34 -12.33 4.61 -7.37
N GLY A 35 -11.21 4.72 -8.08
CA GLY A 35 -10.06 5.53 -7.66
C GLY A 35 -9.19 4.92 -6.56
N THR A 36 -9.39 3.63 -6.23
CA THR A 36 -8.54 2.89 -5.30
C THR A 36 -8.06 1.58 -5.92
N LEU A 37 -7.14 0.90 -5.25
CA LEU A 37 -6.71 -0.46 -5.59
C LEU A 37 -7.73 -1.56 -5.22
N MET A 38 -8.82 -1.21 -4.53
CA MET A 38 -9.89 -2.15 -4.21
C MET A 38 -10.76 -2.40 -5.44
N ALA A 39 -10.39 -3.41 -6.22
CA ALA A 39 -11.17 -3.89 -7.36
C ALA A 39 -12.49 -4.55 -6.92
N GLY A 40 -13.45 -4.61 -7.83
CA GLY A 40 -14.67 -5.40 -7.63
C GLY A 40 -14.41 -6.89 -7.78
N TRP A 41 -14.99 -7.69 -6.89
CA TRP A 41 -14.84 -9.15 -6.85
C TRP A 41 -16.07 -9.89 -7.37
N ASP A 42 -17.10 -9.21 -7.84
CA ASP A 42 -18.34 -9.81 -8.37
C ASP A 42 -18.13 -10.71 -9.60
N GLN A 43 -17.02 -10.54 -10.33
CA GLN A 43 -16.64 -11.41 -11.44
C GLN A 43 -15.86 -12.66 -11.00
N ALA A 44 -15.30 -12.65 -9.79
CA ALA A 44 -14.42 -13.69 -9.28
C ALA A 44 -15.05 -14.52 -8.15
N LEU A 45 -15.99 -13.93 -7.40
CA LEU A 45 -16.65 -14.50 -6.23
C LEU A 45 -18.16 -14.51 -6.44
N THR A 46 -18.80 -15.55 -5.93
CA THR A 46 -20.25 -15.67 -5.85
C THR A 46 -20.82 -14.70 -4.79
N PRO A 47 -22.12 -14.34 -4.87
CA PRO A 47 -22.77 -13.52 -3.84
C PRO A 47 -22.70 -14.14 -2.44
N GLU A 48 -22.69 -15.47 -2.35
CA GLU A 48 -22.53 -16.20 -1.08
C GLU A 48 -21.11 -16.03 -0.53
N GLU A 49 -20.08 -16.23 -1.35
CA GLU A 49 -18.68 -15.99 -0.93
C GLU A 49 -18.44 -14.53 -0.51
N ILE A 50 -19.06 -13.57 -1.20
CA ILE A 50 -19.00 -12.16 -0.79
C ILE A 50 -19.68 -11.96 0.58
N SER A 51 -20.82 -12.60 0.83
CA SER A 51 -21.50 -12.57 2.13
C SER A 51 -20.65 -13.20 3.24
N ASP A 52 -19.93 -14.28 2.93
CA ASP A 52 -19.00 -14.91 3.86
C ASP A 52 -17.83 -13.98 4.21
N LEU A 53 -17.31 -13.22 3.23
CA LEU A 53 -16.30 -12.19 3.50
C LEU A 53 -16.83 -11.05 4.36
N VAL A 54 -18.08 -10.63 4.18
CA VAL A 54 -18.72 -9.64 5.08
C VAL A 54 -18.81 -10.20 6.50
N SER A 55 -19.21 -11.47 6.65
CA SER A 55 -19.29 -12.14 7.95
C SER A 55 -17.91 -12.24 8.60
N LEU A 56 -16.87 -12.60 7.84
CA LEU A 56 -15.48 -12.60 8.31
C LEU A 56 -15.07 -11.22 8.83
N ILE A 57 -15.35 -10.14 8.09
CA ILE A 57 -15.05 -8.78 8.52
C ILE A 57 -15.79 -8.44 9.82
N ARG A 58 -17.07 -8.81 9.95
CA ARG A 58 -17.88 -8.52 11.14
C ARG A 58 -17.38 -9.19 12.40
N TYR A 59 -17.06 -10.47 12.29
CA TYR A 59 -16.68 -11.29 13.42
C TYR A 59 -15.17 -11.40 13.59
N TRP A 60 -14.38 -10.60 12.86
CA TRP A 60 -12.91 -10.68 12.88
C TRP A 60 -12.34 -10.60 14.30
N GLY A 61 -12.88 -9.70 15.14
CA GLY A 61 -12.45 -9.54 16.54
C GLY A 61 -12.77 -10.73 17.46
N GLU A 62 -13.66 -11.64 17.03
CA GLU A 62 -14.02 -12.85 17.76
C GLU A 62 -13.20 -14.07 17.32
N ILE A 63 -12.51 -13.97 16.18
CA ILE A 63 -11.66 -15.05 15.65
C ILE A 63 -10.37 -15.11 16.48
N PRO A 64 -10.06 -16.24 17.14
CA PRO A 64 -8.81 -16.41 17.84
C PRO A 64 -7.61 -16.21 16.91
N ALA A 65 -6.61 -15.45 17.36
CA ALA A 65 -5.37 -15.28 16.62
C ALA A 65 -4.76 -16.66 16.27
N GLY A 66 -4.38 -16.84 15.00
CA GLY A 66 -3.83 -18.10 14.49
C GLY A 66 -4.86 -19.14 14.04
N LEU A 67 -6.16 -18.86 14.10
CA LEU A 67 -7.20 -19.76 13.58
C LEU A 67 -7.34 -19.67 12.05
N LEU A 68 -7.04 -18.50 11.47
CA LEU A 68 -6.91 -18.35 10.03
C LEU A 68 -5.50 -18.80 9.62
N PRO A 69 -5.34 -19.84 8.79
CA PRO A 69 -4.02 -20.24 8.32
C PRO A 69 -3.42 -19.08 7.53
N GLU A 70 -2.18 -18.73 7.84
CA GLU A 70 -1.42 -17.82 7.00
C GLU A 70 -1.24 -18.50 5.63
N PRO A 71 -1.60 -17.85 4.51
CA PRO A 71 -1.37 -18.46 3.21
C PRO A 71 0.13 -18.71 3.05
N GLU A 72 0.50 -19.96 2.77
CA GLU A 72 1.87 -20.34 2.40
C GLU A 72 2.19 -19.75 1.03
N LEU A 73 2.55 -18.47 1.01
CA LEU A 73 3.04 -17.79 -0.17
C LEU A 73 4.56 -17.92 -0.20
N PRO A 74 5.16 -18.24 -1.36
CA PRO A 74 6.60 -18.22 -1.47
C PRO A 74 7.11 -16.81 -1.15
N PRO A 75 8.25 -16.68 -0.44
CA PRO A 75 8.85 -15.38 -0.19
C PRO A 75 9.17 -14.73 -1.55
N ILE A 76 8.71 -13.49 -1.73
CA ILE A 76 9.03 -12.71 -2.94
C ILE A 76 10.41 -12.09 -2.79
N ALA A 77 10.69 -11.48 -1.64
CA ALA A 77 11.97 -10.84 -1.40
C ALA A 77 13.10 -11.87 -1.27
N SER A 78 14.17 -11.63 -2.01
CA SER A 78 15.43 -12.39 -1.94
C SER A 78 16.54 -11.50 -1.39
N THR A 79 17.45 -12.11 -0.62
CA THR A 79 18.70 -11.47 -0.17
C THR A 79 19.87 -11.71 -1.15
N ASP A 80 19.61 -12.38 -2.27
CA ASP A 80 20.59 -12.60 -3.33
C ASP A 80 21.00 -11.27 -3.98
N ALA A 81 22.30 -10.99 -3.97
CA ALA A 81 22.87 -9.75 -4.51
C ALA A 81 22.59 -9.56 -6.00
N GLU A 82 22.50 -10.63 -6.80
CA GLU A 82 22.18 -10.54 -8.23
C GLU A 82 20.73 -10.10 -8.44
N VAL A 83 19.80 -10.65 -7.66
CA VAL A 83 18.37 -10.29 -7.69
C VAL A 83 18.18 -8.83 -7.26
N ILE A 84 18.86 -8.42 -6.19
CA ILE A 84 18.82 -7.03 -5.71
C ILE A 84 19.39 -6.08 -6.78
N ALA A 85 20.54 -6.41 -7.39
CA ALA A 85 21.15 -5.59 -8.43
C ALA A 85 20.29 -5.51 -9.71
N ALA A 86 19.55 -6.57 -10.04
CA ALA A 86 18.57 -6.54 -11.13
C ALA A 86 17.42 -5.58 -10.81
N GLY A 87 16.89 -5.63 -9.58
CA GLY A 87 15.87 -4.71 -9.08
C GLY A 87 16.34 -3.25 -9.07
N GLU A 88 17.57 -2.98 -8.65
CA GLU A 88 18.17 -1.65 -8.64
C GLU A 88 18.22 -1.04 -10.06
N LYS A 89 18.67 -1.82 -11.05
CA LYS A 89 18.71 -1.38 -12.46
C LYS A 89 17.32 -1.05 -12.98
N LEU A 90 16.32 -1.88 -12.69
CA LEU A 90 14.93 -1.63 -13.06
C LEU A 90 14.38 -0.37 -12.38
N PHE A 91 14.63 -0.23 -11.09
CA PHE A 91 14.21 0.94 -10.31
C PHE A 91 14.82 2.23 -10.88
N ALA A 92 16.11 2.20 -11.22
CA ALA A 92 16.83 3.33 -11.80
C ALA A 92 16.18 3.82 -13.10
N VAL A 93 15.69 2.92 -13.96
CA VAL A 93 15.11 3.29 -15.26
C VAL A 93 13.61 3.62 -15.19
N ALA A 94 12.86 2.96 -14.31
CA ALA A 94 11.40 3.00 -14.30
C ALA A 94 10.80 3.83 -13.16
N CYS A 95 11.45 3.88 -11.99
CA CYS A 95 10.84 4.35 -10.75
C CYS A 95 11.52 5.62 -10.19
N SER A 96 12.84 5.71 -10.37
CA SER A 96 13.69 6.74 -9.76
C SER A 96 13.31 8.17 -10.12
N THR A 97 12.73 8.39 -11.30
CA THR A 97 12.31 9.71 -11.77
C THR A 97 11.25 10.33 -10.84
N CYS A 98 10.35 9.50 -10.30
CA CYS A 98 9.29 9.95 -9.40
C CYS A 98 9.67 9.73 -7.94
N HIS A 99 10.24 8.58 -7.60
CA HIS A 99 10.51 8.18 -6.21
C HIS A 99 11.91 8.57 -5.71
N GLY A 100 12.74 9.20 -6.54
CA GLY A 100 14.12 9.53 -6.22
C GLY A 100 15.05 8.32 -6.40
N SER A 101 16.33 8.58 -6.65
CA SER A 101 17.34 7.54 -6.92
C SER A 101 17.56 6.54 -5.79
N ALA A 102 17.29 6.95 -4.55
CA ALA A 102 17.41 6.13 -3.34
C ALA A 102 16.05 5.84 -2.69
N GLY A 103 14.95 6.03 -3.44
CA GLY A 103 13.59 5.85 -2.89
C GLY A 103 13.17 6.91 -1.88
N GLN A 104 13.91 8.02 -1.76
CA GLN A 104 13.68 9.09 -0.78
C GLN A 104 12.42 9.92 -1.03
N GLY A 105 11.73 9.68 -2.14
CA GLY A 105 10.54 10.41 -2.56
C GLY A 105 10.86 11.75 -3.21
N SER A 106 9.83 12.36 -3.77
CA SER A 106 9.90 13.70 -4.36
C SER A 106 8.56 14.41 -4.22
N ARG A 107 8.41 15.57 -4.87
CA ARG A 107 7.09 16.21 -4.99
C ARG A 107 6.10 15.40 -5.84
N MET A 108 6.60 14.49 -6.68
CA MET A 108 5.78 13.70 -7.60
C MET A 108 5.29 12.38 -7.00
N ALA A 109 6.03 11.81 -6.04
CA ALA A 109 5.72 10.49 -5.49
C ALA A 109 6.29 10.32 -4.07
N PRO A 110 5.68 9.45 -3.23
CA PRO A 110 6.11 9.25 -1.86
C PRO A 110 7.49 8.59 -1.75
N ALA A 111 8.09 8.72 -0.56
CA ALA A 111 9.27 7.96 -0.20
C ALA A 111 8.92 6.47 -0.02
N LEU A 112 9.76 5.61 -0.58
CA LEU A 112 9.65 4.15 -0.49
C LEU A 112 10.72 3.54 0.43
N ASN A 113 11.72 4.32 0.82
CA ASN A 113 12.80 3.88 1.70
C ASN A 113 12.55 4.21 3.18
N VAL A 114 11.31 4.50 3.58
CA VAL A 114 10.97 4.84 4.96
C VAL A 114 10.54 3.59 5.74
N GLN A 115 10.93 3.53 7.02
CA GLN A 115 10.70 2.34 7.84
C GLN A 115 9.23 1.94 7.88
N SER A 116 8.31 2.90 8.08
CA SER A 116 6.87 2.61 8.17
C SER A 116 6.32 1.92 6.93
N PHE A 117 6.69 2.40 5.73
CA PHE A 117 6.26 1.77 4.48
C PHE A 117 6.78 0.34 4.38
N LEU A 118 8.08 0.13 4.66
CA LEU A 118 8.70 -1.18 4.55
C LEU A 118 8.11 -2.13 5.62
N THR A 119 7.94 -1.74 6.87
CA THR A 119 7.42 -2.65 7.90
C THR A 119 5.93 -2.93 7.78
N GLU A 120 5.12 -1.96 7.35
CA GLU A 120 3.65 -2.07 7.34
C GLU A 120 3.11 -2.60 6.00
N THR A 121 3.94 -2.69 4.96
CA THR A 121 3.52 -3.17 3.64
C THR A 121 4.26 -4.45 3.32
N ASN A 122 3.56 -5.59 3.30
CA ASN A 122 4.17 -6.87 2.95
C ASN A 122 4.55 -6.95 1.45
N ASP A 123 5.37 -7.94 1.10
CA ASP A 123 5.92 -8.09 -0.25
C ASP A 123 4.86 -8.24 -1.34
N GLN A 124 3.78 -8.97 -1.03
CA GLN A 124 2.67 -9.21 -1.97
C GLN A 124 1.96 -7.89 -2.28
N ALA A 125 1.75 -7.06 -1.25
CA ALA A 125 1.18 -5.74 -1.41
C ALA A 125 2.10 -4.84 -2.23
N ILE A 126 3.42 -4.80 -1.96
CA ILE A 126 4.38 -4.01 -2.77
C ILE A 126 4.33 -4.46 -4.23
N LYS A 127 4.38 -5.77 -4.49
CA LYS A 127 4.29 -6.34 -5.84
C LYS A 127 2.98 -5.97 -6.53
N ALA A 128 1.85 -6.06 -5.82
CA ALA A 128 0.54 -5.72 -6.35
C ALA A 128 0.46 -4.23 -6.73
N ILE A 129 0.96 -3.33 -5.88
CA ILE A 129 1.02 -1.88 -6.15
C ILE A 129 1.84 -1.61 -7.42
N ILE A 130 3.01 -2.23 -7.55
CA ILE A 130 3.86 -2.05 -8.74
C ILE A 130 3.14 -2.61 -9.99
N SER A 131 2.60 -3.82 -9.88
CA SER A 131 1.93 -4.50 -10.99
C SER A 131 0.69 -3.75 -11.48
N GLN A 132 -0.15 -3.30 -10.56
CA GLN A 132 -1.45 -2.68 -10.87
C GLN A 132 -1.36 -1.15 -11.03
N GLY A 133 -0.26 -0.53 -10.58
CA GLY A 133 -0.17 0.92 -10.47
C GLY A 133 -1.05 1.44 -9.34
N VAL A 134 -1.26 2.75 -9.28
CA VAL A 134 -2.22 3.33 -8.32
C VAL A 134 -3.23 4.18 -9.10
N PRO A 135 -4.51 3.77 -9.18
CA PRO A 135 -5.56 4.51 -9.89
C PRO A 135 -5.64 5.97 -9.46
N ASP A 136 -5.99 6.84 -10.39
CA ASP A 136 -6.08 8.31 -10.21
C ASP A 136 -4.79 8.99 -9.73
N THR A 137 -3.64 8.32 -9.87
CA THR A 137 -2.32 8.89 -9.64
C THR A 137 -1.46 8.85 -10.90
N ARG A 138 -0.21 9.36 -10.80
CA ARG A 138 0.80 9.25 -11.86
C ARG A 138 1.54 7.91 -11.85
N MET A 139 1.26 7.01 -10.90
CA MET A 139 1.93 5.71 -10.81
C MET A 139 1.27 4.72 -11.78
N PRO A 140 1.90 4.38 -12.92
CA PRO A 140 1.30 3.49 -13.90
C PRO A 140 1.36 2.04 -13.44
N ALA A 141 0.52 1.20 -14.04
CA ALA A 141 0.66 -0.25 -13.96
C ALA A 141 1.92 -0.72 -14.70
N TRP A 142 2.75 -1.54 -14.02
CA TRP A 142 3.91 -2.19 -14.62
C TRP A 142 3.67 -3.67 -14.97
N GLY A 143 2.54 -4.23 -14.52
CA GLY A 143 2.07 -5.55 -14.91
C GLY A 143 1.93 -5.64 -16.44
N GLY A 144 2.37 -6.76 -17.01
CA GLY A 144 2.42 -6.96 -18.46
C GLY A 144 3.54 -6.21 -19.19
N ARG A 145 4.21 -5.24 -18.56
CA ARG A 145 5.46 -4.62 -19.04
C ARG A 145 6.69 -5.26 -18.43
N LEU A 146 6.59 -5.64 -17.16
CA LEU A 146 7.60 -6.37 -16.41
C LEU A 146 7.14 -7.82 -16.20
N THR A 147 8.09 -8.76 -16.22
CA THR A 147 7.83 -10.15 -15.85
C THR A 147 7.66 -10.29 -14.33
N ASP A 148 7.14 -11.44 -13.89
CA ASP A 148 6.97 -11.71 -12.47
C ASP A 148 8.31 -11.66 -11.71
N GLU A 149 9.37 -12.20 -12.31
CA GLU A 149 10.72 -12.20 -11.75
C GLU A 149 11.30 -10.78 -11.64
N GLN A 150 10.97 -9.91 -12.61
CA GLN A 150 11.37 -8.50 -12.58
C GLN A 150 10.65 -7.74 -11.48
N LEU A 151 9.36 -8.02 -11.26
CA LEU A 151 8.59 -7.47 -10.15
C LEU A 151 9.15 -7.97 -8.80
N ASN A 152 9.49 -9.25 -8.69
CA ASN A 152 10.10 -9.82 -7.48
C ASN A 152 11.49 -9.20 -7.20
N SER A 153 12.26 -8.92 -8.26
CA SER A 153 13.55 -8.23 -8.15
C SER A 153 13.38 -6.79 -7.64
N LEU A 154 12.37 -6.06 -8.12
CA LEU A 154 12.02 -4.72 -7.60
C LEU A 154 11.65 -4.77 -6.11
N VAL A 155 10.83 -5.73 -5.69
CA VAL A 155 10.48 -5.92 -4.27
C VAL A 155 11.73 -6.20 -3.43
N SER A 156 12.60 -7.09 -3.90
CA SER A 156 13.87 -7.43 -3.24
C SER A 156 14.76 -6.20 -3.07
N PHE A 157 14.85 -5.35 -4.10
CA PHE A 157 15.60 -4.10 -4.02
C PHE A 157 15.00 -3.11 -3.02
N LEU A 158 13.68 -2.90 -3.02
CA LEU A 158 13.01 -2.04 -2.03
C LEU A 158 13.29 -2.53 -0.59
N ARG A 159 13.25 -3.85 -0.37
CA ARG A 159 13.56 -4.48 0.93
C ARG A 159 15.00 -4.29 1.38
N SER A 160 15.93 -4.14 0.45
CA SER A 160 17.34 -3.91 0.79
C SER A 160 17.57 -2.61 1.56
N TRP A 161 16.64 -1.66 1.52
CA TRP A 161 16.69 -0.43 2.33
C TRP A 161 16.25 -0.62 3.77
N GLU A 162 15.49 -1.67 4.08
CA GLU A 162 14.83 -1.84 5.39
C GLU A 162 15.78 -1.81 6.60
N PRO A 163 16.98 -2.42 6.57
CA PRO A 163 17.90 -2.38 7.71
C PRO A 163 18.37 -0.98 8.10
N ASP A 164 18.46 -0.06 7.13
CA ASP A 164 19.00 1.29 7.28
C ASP A 164 17.96 2.39 6.99
N ALA A 165 16.68 2.02 6.93
CA ALA A 165 15.61 2.92 6.50
C ALA A 165 15.37 4.04 7.53
N PRO A 166 15.31 5.32 7.11
CA PRO A 166 14.94 6.40 8.01
C PRO A 166 13.48 6.28 8.48
N SER A 167 13.21 6.78 9.69
CA SER A 167 11.86 6.85 10.27
C SER A 167 10.94 7.85 9.55
N ALA A 168 11.50 8.78 8.76
CA ALA A 168 10.76 9.77 8.00
C ALA A 168 11.43 10.08 6.66
N ALA A 169 10.64 10.55 5.70
CA ALA A 169 11.15 10.93 4.38
C ALA A 169 12.20 12.05 4.48
N GLN A 170 13.37 11.80 3.89
CA GLN A 170 14.45 12.78 3.84
C GLN A 170 14.16 13.75 2.68
N SER A 171 13.48 14.86 2.98
CA SER A 171 13.21 15.89 1.99
C SER A 171 14.51 16.46 1.43
N THR A 172 14.73 16.35 0.13
CA THR A 172 15.79 17.09 -0.58
C THR A 172 15.42 18.58 -0.65
N GLN A 173 15.49 19.28 0.48
CA GLN A 173 15.55 20.75 0.51
C GLN A 173 16.96 21.18 0.91
N THR A 174 17.81 21.36 -0.09
CA THR A 174 18.97 22.26 0.01
C THR A 174 18.77 23.35 -1.04
N GLY A 175 18.28 24.52 -0.60
CA GLY A 175 18.02 25.67 -1.47
C GLY A 175 17.36 26.84 -0.75
N THR A 176 18.18 27.63 -0.04
CA THR A 176 18.04 29.07 0.26
C THR A 176 16.64 29.67 0.55
N GLY A 177 16.45 30.05 1.83
CA GLY A 177 15.77 31.27 2.28
C GLY A 177 14.51 31.72 1.54
N GLY A 178 13.35 31.26 1.99
CA GLY A 178 12.07 31.84 1.62
C GLY A 178 10.96 31.22 2.44
N GLN A 179 10.20 32.04 3.15
CA GLN A 179 8.96 31.65 3.84
C GLN A 179 7.96 31.11 2.79
N GLY A 180 8.01 29.80 2.55
CA GLY A 180 7.12 29.08 1.64
C GLY A 180 6.22 28.17 2.45
N GLY A 181 4.92 28.37 2.36
CA GLY A 181 3.90 27.59 3.07
C GLY A 181 4.08 26.09 2.92
N ARG A 182 3.72 25.36 3.99
CA ARG A 182 3.79 23.90 4.07
C ARG A 182 3.10 23.27 2.83
N PRO A 183 3.65 22.20 2.23
CA PRO A 183 2.96 21.42 1.20
C PRO A 183 1.62 20.86 1.74
N GLY A 184 0.59 20.77 0.90
CA GLY A 184 -0.77 20.38 1.31
C GLY A 184 -0.89 19.03 2.02
N TRP A 185 0.01 18.07 1.76
CA TRP A 185 0.03 16.78 2.45
C TRP A 185 0.63 16.85 3.88
N LEU A 186 1.34 17.94 4.22
CA LEU A 186 2.00 18.16 5.52
C LEU A 186 1.17 19.04 6.48
N GLN A 187 -0.03 19.45 6.06
CA GLN A 187 -0.96 20.24 6.88
C GLN A 187 -1.89 19.36 7.73
N ASN A 188 -2.16 18.12 7.32
CA ASN A 188 -3.19 17.30 7.96
C ASN A 188 -2.65 16.33 9.05
N ASN A 189 -1.34 16.12 9.14
CA ASN A 189 -0.78 15.04 9.97
C ASN A 189 -0.39 15.40 11.41
N GLN A 190 -0.82 16.55 11.93
CA GLN A 190 -0.58 16.88 13.36
C GLN A 190 -1.81 17.38 14.14
N GLN A 191 -3.00 17.47 13.54
CA GLN A 191 -4.21 17.86 14.27
C GLN A 191 -5.48 17.04 14.00
N GLU A 192 -5.47 16.05 13.12
CA GLU A 192 -6.65 15.21 12.89
C GLU A 192 -6.60 13.92 13.72
N ASN A 193 -6.64 14.10 15.04
CA ASN A 193 -6.99 13.02 15.95
C ASN A 193 -8.45 12.62 15.64
N GLN A 194 -8.63 11.40 15.13
CA GLN A 194 -9.86 10.59 15.16
C GLN A 194 -11.06 10.96 14.26
N GLY A 195 -11.00 12.01 13.42
CA GLY A 195 -12.16 12.39 12.58
C GLY A 195 -11.92 12.62 11.08
N GLY A 196 -10.68 12.87 10.65
CA GLY A 196 -10.40 13.38 9.30
C GLY A 196 -10.02 12.33 8.24
N LEU A 197 -9.31 11.27 8.65
CA LEU A 197 -8.92 10.17 7.77
C LEU A 197 -10.14 9.43 7.18
N LEU A 198 -11.23 9.38 7.97
CA LEU A 198 -12.49 8.77 7.58
C LEU A 198 -13.25 9.60 6.53
N LYS A 199 -13.09 10.92 6.51
CA LYS A 199 -13.74 11.79 5.51
C LYS A 199 -13.06 11.71 4.14
N TRP A 200 -11.76 11.41 4.11
CA TRP A 200 -11.00 11.13 2.89
C TRP A 200 -11.24 9.70 2.39
N LEU A 201 -11.38 8.73 3.30
CA LEU A 201 -11.67 7.34 2.97
C LEU A 201 -13.16 7.05 2.72
N TRP A 202 -14.11 7.91 3.09
CA TRP A 202 -15.56 7.59 3.03
C TRP A 202 -16.42 8.80 2.69
N GLY A 203 -15.94 9.71 1.82
CA GLY A 203 -16.56 11.01 1.53
C GLY A 203 -18.10 11.04 1.56
N ASN A 204 -18.63 11.95 2.40
CA ASN A 204 -20.03 12.37 2.62
C ASN A 204 -21.17 11.45 2.18
#